data_AF-A0A7J4TRW5-F1
#
_entry.id   AF-A0A7J4TRW5-F1
#
_cell.length_a   1.000
_cell.length_b   1.000
_cell.length_c   1.000
_cell.angle_alpha   90.00
_cell.angle_beta   90.00
_cell.angle_gamma   90.00
#
_symmetry.space_group_name_H-M   'P 1'
#
loop_
_entity.id
_entity.type
_entity.pdbx_description
1 polymer ?
#
loop_
_entity_poly.entity_id
_entity_poly.type
_entity_poly.pdbx_seq_one_letter_code
_entity_poly.pdbx_strand_id
1 'polypeptide(L)' 'NAHKTEILGWDASRNALRVAVAAKPEDNQANKELIRFFTNKLKKPVVLISGARSKIKVLRFV' A
#
# COMPACT_ATOMS: atom_id res chain seq x y z
N ASN A 1 -8.06 9.85 3.93
CA ASN A 1 -8.54 8.47 3.64
C ASN A 1 -9.27 8.48 2.32
N ALA A 2 -9.09 7.47 1.47
CA ALA A 2 -9.82 7.36 0.21
C ALA A 2 -11.15 6.59 0.41
N HIS A 3 -12.09 6.72 -0.54
CA HIS A 3 -13.33 5.92 -0.52
C HIS A 3 -13.10 4.46 -0.93
N LYS A 4 -12.08 4.18 -1.76
CA LYS A 4 -11.70 2.84 -2.21
C LYS A 4 -10.18 2.66 -2.22
N THR A 5 -9.72 1.43 -1.95
CA THR A 5 -8.31 1.05 -2.12
C THR A 5 -8.05 0.74 -3.58
N GLU A 6 -7.23 1.55 -4.25
CA GLU A 6 -6.96 1.42 -5.69
C GLU A 6 -5.60 2.01 -6.09
N ILE A 7 -5.06 1.51 -7.20
CA ILE A 7 -3.83 2.04 -7.79
C ILE A 7 -4.21 3.26 -8.63
N LEU A 8 -3.68 4.42 -8.27
CA LEU A 8 -3.90 5.67 -9.00
C LEU A 8 -2.96 5.82 -10.20
N GLY A 9 -1.79 5.17 -10.16
CA GLY A 9 -0.82 5.17 -11.26
C GLY A 9 0.63 5.22 -10.77
N TRP A 10 1.54 5.37 -11.72
CA TRP A 10 2.96 5.56 -11.44
C TRP A 10 3.29 7.03 -11.26
N ASP A 11 3.99 7.36 -10.18
CA ASP A 11 4.54 8.70 -9.93
C ASP A 11 6.01 8.70 -10.35
N ALA A 12 6.29 9.26 -11.53
CA ALA A 12 7.63 9.29 -12.11
C ALA A 12 8.61 10.12 -11.26
N SER A 13 8.14 11.21 -10.64
CA SER A 13 8.97 12.08 -9.80
C SER A 13 9.44 11.39 -8.53
N ARG A 14 8.64 10.46 -8.00
CA ARG A 14 8.96 9.69 -6.78
C ARG A 14 9.47 8.29 -7.07
N ASN A 15 9.51 7.90 -8.34
CA ASN A 15 9.82 6.53 -8.78
C ASN A 15 9.03 5.48 -7.99
N ALA A 16 7.73 5.73 -7.78
CA ALA A 16 6.89 4.96 -6.87
C ALA A 16 5.45 4.79 -7.38
N LEU A 17 4.82 3.68 -6.97
CA LEU A 17 3.42 3.41 -7.30
C LEU A 17 2.49 4.16 -6.32
N ARG A 18 1.63 5.02 -6.86
CA ARG A 18 0.67 5.79 -6.08
C ARG A 18 -0.59 4.97 -5.86
N VAL A 19 -0.94 4.75 -4.59
CA VAL A 19 -2.05 3.91 -4.18
C VAL A 19 -2.95 4.72 -3.25
N ALA A 20 -4.22 4.82 -3.60
CA ALA A 20 -5.27 5.26 -2.68
C ALA A 20 -5.59 4.12 -1.73
N VAL A 21 -5.71 4.41 -0.44
CA VAL A 21 -6.02 3.42 0.59
C VAL A 21 -7.29 3.84 1.31
N ALA A 22 -8.31 2.99 1.28
CA ALA A 22 -9.58 3.19 1.97
C ALA A 22 -9.57 2.57 3.36
N ALA A 23 -8.54 2.87 4.13
CA ALA A 23 -8.44 2.45 5.52
C ALA A 23 -7.92 3.60 6.36
N LYS A 24 -8.29 3.60 7.64
CA LYS A 24 -7.77 4.56 8.60
C LYS A 24 -6.27 4.30 8.80
N PRO A 25 -5.46 5.35 9.02
CA PRO A 25 -4.06 5.19 9.37
C PRO A 25 -3.85 4.65 10.80
N GLU A 26 -4.88 4.75 11.64
CA GLU A 26 -4.93 4.24 13.02
C GLU A 26 -4.80 2.69 13.07
N ASP A 27 -4.25 2.18 14.17
CA ASP A 27 -4.17 0.74 14.48
C ASP A 27 -3.62 -0.15 13.37
N ASN A 28 -2.68 0.37 12.56
CA ASN A 28 -2.03 -0.36 11.49
C ASN A 28 -2.99 -0.81 10.35
N GLN A 29 -4.23 -0.28 10.32
CA GLN A 29 -5.27 -0.71 9.37
C GLN A 29 -4.87 -0.42 7.92
N ALA A 30 -4.32 0.77 7.63
CA ALA A 30 -3.82 1.10 6.30
C ALA A 30 -2.70 0.18 5.80
N ASN A 31 -1.86 -0.36 6.68
CA ASN A 31 -0.80 -1.30 6.31
C ASN A 31 -1.40 -2.68 5.99
N LYS A 32 -2.31 -3.17 6.83
CA LYS A 32 -3.02 -4.43 6.62
C LYS A 32 -3.83 -4.41 5.33
N GLU A 33 -4.52 -3.31 5.05
CA GLU A 33 -5.32 -3.13 3.83
C GLU A 33 -4.44 -3.13 2.57
N LEU A 34 -3.29 -2.44 2.59
CA LEU A 34 -2.32 -2.46 1.50
C LEU A 34 -1.78 -3.87 1.22
N ILE A 35 -1.38 -4.58 2.28
CA ILE A 35 -0.89 -5.96 2.17
C ILE A 35 -1.97 -6.85 1.58
N ARG A 36 -3.21 -6.78 2.08
CA ARG A 36 -4.36 -7.54 1.58
C ARG A 36 -4.64 -7.23 0.11
N PHE A 37 -4.68 -5.96 -0.25
CA PHE A 37 -4.93 -5.50 -1.62
C PHE A 37 -3.90 -6.06 -2.60
N PHE A 38 -2.61 -5.93 -2.30
CA PHE A 38 -1.55 -6.42 -3.19
C PHE A 38 -1.42 -7.94 -3.19
N THR A 39 -1.65 -8.60 -2.04
CA THR A 39 -1.68 -10.07 -1.96
C THR A 39 -2.77 -10.63 -2.87
N ASN A 40 -3.98 -10.06 -2.80
CA ASN A 40 -5.09 -10.49 -3.65
C ASN A 40 -4.84 -10.17 -5.13
N LYS A 41 -4.27 -8.99 -5.44
CA LYS A 41 -4.05 -8.56 -6.82
C LYS A 41 -2.93 -9.32 -7.52
N LEU A 42 -1.85 -9.63 -6.81
CA LEU A 42 -0.66 -10.29 -7.38
C LEU A 42 -0.62 -11.79 -7.12
N LYS A 43 -1.53 -12.30 -6.27
CA LYS A 43 -1.57 -13.70 -5.81
C LYS A 43 -0.23 -14.18 -5.24
N LYS A 44 0.51 -13.26 -4.60
CA LYS A 44 1.81 -13.49 -3.97
C LYS A 44 1.84 -12.91 -2.56
N PRO A 45 2.58 -13.50 -1.62
CA PRO A 45 2.80 -12.89 -0.32
C PRO A 45 3.43 -11.50 -0.45
N VAL A 46 2.87 -10.52 0.28
CA VAL A 46 3.40 -9.16 0.31
C VAL A 46 3.73 -8.79 1.73
N VAL A 47 4.93 -8.26 1.95
CA VAL A 47 5.38 -7.81 3.26
C VAL A 47 5.76 -6.33 3.22
N LEU A 48 5.43 -5.62 4.30
CA LEU A 48 5.88 -4.24 4.49
C LEU A 48 7.31 -4.25 5.01
N ILE A 49 8.24 -3.71 4.22
CA ILE A 49 9.66 -3.61 4.58
C ILE A 49 9.93 -2.34 5.37
N SER A 50 9.30 -1.22 4.98
CA SER A 50 9.51 0.06 5.65
C SER A 50 8.33 1.01 5.47
N GLY A 51 8.27 2.05 6.31
CA GLY A 51 7.25 3.09 6.22
C GLY A 51 5.98 2.81 7.02
N ALA A 52 6.04 1.99 8.07
CA ALA A 52 4.89 1.68 8.92
C ALA A 52 4.18 2.92 9.49
N ARG A 53 4.94 3.98 9.79
CA ARG A 53 4.44 5.29 10.25
C ARG A 53 4.50 6.38 9.17
N SER A 54 4.93 6.06 7.94
CA SER A 54 5.14 7.03 6.87
C SER A 54 4.08 6.92 5.78
N LYS A 55 3.91 8.02 5.02
CA LYS A 55 3.10 8.04 3.80
C LYS A 55 3.78 7.29 2.65
N ILE A 56 5.11 7.19 2.67
CA ILE A 56 5.90 6.42 1.69
C ILE A 56 6.17 5.05 2.30
N LYS A 57 5.79 3.99 1.58
CA LYS A 57 5.89 2.61 2.03
C LYS A 57 6.68 1.80 1.03
N VAL A 58 7.57 0.97 1.54
CA VAL A 58 8.30 0.00 0.72
C VAL A 58 7.71 -1.37 0.99
N LEU A 59 7.15 -1.97 -0.06
CA LEU A 59 6.59 -3.32 -0.03
C LEU A 59 7.54 -4.26 -0.79
N ARG A 60 7.70 -5.49 -0.28
CA ARG A 60 8.39 -6.57 -0.99
C ARG A 60 7.41 -7.67 -1.31
N PHE A 61 7.47 -8.15 -2.55
CA PHE A 61 6.78 -9.34 -3.01
C PHE A 61 7.70 -10.54 -2.81
N VAL A 62 7.15 -11.64 -2.29
CA VAL A 62 7.86 -12.91 -2.09
C VAL A 62 7.35 -13.94 -3.08
#